data_AF-A0A218QCH9-F1
#
_entry.id   AF-A0A218QCH9-F1
#
_cell.length_a   1.000
_cell.length_b   1.000
_cell.length_c   1.000
_cell.angle_alpha   90.00
_cell.angle_beta   90.00
_cell.angle_gamma   90.00
#
_symmetry.space_group_name_H-M   'P 1'
#
loop_
_entity.id
_entity.type
_entity.pdbx_description
1 polymer ?
#
loop_
_entity_poly.entity_id
_entity_poly.type
_entity_poly.pdbx_seq_one_letter_code
_entity_poly.pdbx_strand_id
1 'polypeptide(L)'
;MLRLVSLFTLLVITSSLGFQNFVQAQSQQDTKLIPFFDNVNNPVPVGFPRGQQLDISPPPPKLNAFDNEVLKACGSIGSNVNPNQFKNLLSANPQVLDKIQQATGGELRAGRRRKSDFLQDLTNIWFKNKGFEHIFCGEIYNENDIGGLHFYGRYLQLQNQGIAGRLPNNSQREEVIPGVIYTMGVEIKQGNRVVRDVIKGYGYLSNAEEILVDATKAFKLQGNLEGACIYNTRDAETGKTFPTIFVRKENAIITYYPDATPSGKQCKTS
;
A
#
# COMPACT_ATOMS: atom_id res chain seq x y z
N MET A 1 48.92 -86.65 -15.32
CA MET A 1 49.17 -86.50 -16.77
C MET A 1 48.56 -85.19 -17.25
N LEU A 2 49.39 -84.37 -17.89
CA LEU A 2 49.12 -83.34 -18.91
C LEU A 2 47.85 -82.43 -18.89
N ARG A 3 48.19 -81.13 -18.92
CA ARG A 3 47.72 -80.05 -19.83
C ARG A 3 46.46 -79.22 -19.51
N LEU A 4 46.76 -77.95 -19.19
CA LEU A 4 46.24 -76.69 -19.75
C LEU A 4 45.02 -76.77 -20.67
N VAL A 5 44.00 -75.93 -20.41
CA VAL A 5 43.56 -74.84 -21.30
C VAL A 5 43.02 -73.67 -20.47
N SER A 6 43.47 -72.47 -20.83
CA SER A 6 43.07 -71.14 -20.32
C SER A 6 41.89 -70.59 -21.10
N LEU A 7 40.91 -69.95 -20.45
CA LEU A 7 40.03 -68.96 -21.11
C LEU A 7 39.33 -67.99 -20.12
N PHE A 8 39.84 -66.76 -20.12
CA PHE A 8 39.16 -65.45 -20.12
C PHE A 8 37.82 -65.24 -19.37
N THR A 9 37.95 -64.42 -18.33
CA THR A 9 37.16 -63.25 -17.88
C THR A 9 35.86 -62.86 -18.62
N LEU A 10 34.75 -62.72 -17.87
CA LEU A 10 33.91 -61.51 -17.87
C LEU A 10 32.99 -61.46 -16.63
N LEU A 11 33.17 -60.46 -15.77
CA LEU A 11 32.31 -60.18 -14.61
C LEU A 11 31.25 -59.15 -15.07
N VAL A 12 29.98 -59.53 -15.10
CA VAL A 12 28.87 -58.60 -15.38
C VAL A 12 28.34 -58.05 -14.06
N ILE A 13 28.66 -56.78 -13.77
CA ILE A 13 28.05 -56.01 -12.68
C ILE A 13 26.80 -55.34 -13.26
N THR A 14 25.61 -55.80 -12.87
CA THR A 14 24.34 -55.13 -13.16
C THR A 14 24.14 -54.00 -12.14
N SER A 15 24.47 -52.78 -12.53
CA SER A 15 24.15 -51.56 -11.79
C SER A 15 22.71 -51.13 -12.09
N SER A 16 21.85 -51.19 -11.08
CA SER A 16 20.50 -50.65 -11.09
C SER A 16 20.55 -49.12 -11.23
N LEU A 17 20.27 -48.61 -12.43
CA LEU A 17 20.10 -47.19 -12.70
C LEU A 17 18.79 -46.72 -12.06
N GLY A 18 18.91 -46.02 -10.92
CA GLY A 18 17.83 -45.22 -10.37
C GLY A 18 17.55 -44.04 -11.30
N PHE A 19 16.38 -44.03 -11.94
CA PHE A 19 15.85 -42.85 -12.60
C PHE A 19 15.50 -41.82 -11.53
N GLN A 20 16.45 -40.94 -11.21
CA GLN A 20 16.14 -39.68 -10.55
C GLN A 20 15.42 -38.80 -11.59
N ASN A 21 14.11 -38.67 -11.42
CA ASN A 21 13.34 -37.62 -12.07
C ASN A 21 13.93 -36.28 -11.63
N PHE A 22 14.78 -35.69 -12.45
CA PHE A 22 15.12 -34.28 -12.35
C PHE A 22 13.84 -33.51 -12.67
N VAL A 23 13.05 -33.20 -11.66
CA VAL A 23 12.10 -32.10 -11.73
C VAL A 23 12.96 -30.86 -11.89
N GLN A 24 13.14 -30.45 -13.13
CA GLN A 24 13.74 -29.18 -13.48
C GLN A 24 12.77 -28.11 -12.98
N ALA A 25 12.96 -27.68 -11.73
CA ALA A 25 12.32 -26.49 -11.23
C ALA A 25 12.72 -25.39 -12.21
N GLN A 26 11.77 -24.95 -13.04
CA GLN A 26 11.95 -23.76 -13.85
C GLN A 26 12.32 -22.67 -12.85
N SER A 27 13.58 -22.23 -12.88
CA SER A 27 13.97 -20.98 -12.26
C SER A 27 13.01 -19.94 -12.81
N GLN A 28 12.12 -19.43 -11.96
CA GLN A 28 11.41 -18.18 -12.26
C GLN A 28 12.49 -17.22 -12.71
N GLN A 29 12.50 -16.87 -14.00
CA GLN A 29 13.32 -15.76 -14.46
C GLN A 29 12.96 -14.62 -13.55
N ASP A 30 13.95 -14.11 -12.81
CA ASP A 30 13.79 -13.01 -11.89
C ASP A 30 13.56 -11.76 -12.73
N THR A 31 12.35 -11.64 -13.29
CA THR A 31 11.93 -10.46 -14.01
C THR A 31 11.95 -9.33 -13.02
N LYS A 32 12.89 -8.41 -13.26
CA LYS A 32 13.04 -7.17 -12.52
C LYS A 32 11.70 -6.44 -12.57
N LEU A 33 11.14 -6.19 -11.39
CA LEU A 33 9.89 -5.43 -11.25
C LEU A 33 10.08 -4.01 -11.81
N ILE A 34 9.04 -3.48 -12.45
CA ILE A 34 9.02 -2.08 -12.90
C ILE A 34 8.86 -1.19 -11.66
N PRO A 35 9.74 -0.21 -11.40
CA PRO A 35 9.70 0.58 -10.17
C PRO A 35 8.44 1.46 -10.11
N PHE A 36 7.88 1.69 -8.92
CA PHE A 36 6.92 2.77 -8.67
C PHE A 36 7.58 4.16 -8.70
N PHE A 37 8.86 4.23 -8.33
CA PHE A 37 9.63 5.46 -8.24
C PHE A 37 11.00 5.31 -8.88
N ASP A 38 11.39 6.23 -9.75
CA ASP A 38 12.74 6.29 -10.31
C ASP A 38 13.14 7.76 -10.59
N ASN A 39 14.31 7.97 -11.20
CA ASN A 39 14.79 9.32 -11.57
C ASN A 39 14.89 9.50 -13.08
N VAL A 40 14.16 8.70 -13.86
CA VAL A 40 14.20 8.66 -15.32
C VAL A 40 12.88 9.15 -15.85
N ASN A 41 12.90 10.26 -16.58
CA ASN A 41 11.71 10.73 -17.30
C ASN A 41 11.35 9.75 -18.43
N ASN A 42 10.41 8.84 -18.16
CA ASN A 42 10.02 7.75 -19.04
C ASN A 42 8.51 7.79 -19.38
N PRO A 43 8.02 8.85 -20.05
CA PRO A 43 6.60 9.07 -20.23
C PRO A 43 5.93 7.92 -21.00
N VAL A 44 4.78 7.49 -20.50
CA VAL A 44 3.94 6.45 -21.10
C VAL A 44 2.53 6.98 -21.33
N PRO A 45 1.77 6.40 -22.28
CA PRO A 45 0.35 6.70 -22.38
C PRO A 45 -0.38 6.41 -21.07
N VAL A 46 -1.30 7.29 -20.68
CA VAL A 46 -2.15 7.13 -19.48
C VAL A 46 -3.63 7.24 -19.82
N GLY A 47 -4.49 6.67 -18.99
CA GLY A 47 -5.95 6.71 -19.10
C GLY A 47 -6.50 8.08 -18.74
N PHE A 48 -5.88 8.76 -17.78
CA PHE A 48 -6.16 10.15 -17.43
C PHE A 48 -4.88 10.95 -17.15
N PRO A 49 -4.74 12.16 -17.72
CA PRO A 49 -5.60 12.79 -18.71
C PRO A 49 -5.54 12.08 -20.07
N ARG A 50 -6.70 11.92 -20.73
CA ARG A 50 -6.81 11.16 -21.98
C ARG A 50 -5.93 11.77 -23.08
N GLY A 51 -5.20 10.91 -23.80
CA GLY A 51 -4.37 11.31 -24.95
C GLY A 51 -3.02 11.93 -24.58
N GLN A 52 -2.66 11.93 -23.29
CA GLN A 52 -1.38 12.43 -22.81
C GLN A 52 -0.39 11.28 -22.61
N GLN A 53 0.90 11.62 -22.68
CA GLN A 53 1.99 10.75 -22.24
C GLN A 53 2.64 11.38 -21.03
N LEU A 54 2.62 10.69 -19.89
CA LEU A 54 3.10 11.19 -18.62
C LEU A 54 4.05 10.19 -17.98
N ASP A 55 5.02 10.72 -17.25
CA ASP A 55 5.85 9.92 -16.35
C ASP A 55 5.01 9.54 -15.12
N ILE A 56 4.93 8.24 -14.88
CA ILE A 56 4.15 7.60 -13.82
C ILE A 56 5.05 6.97 -12.75
N SER A 57 6.37 7.15 -12.87
CA SER A 57 7.37 6.69 -11.90
C SER A 57 8.10 7.89 -11.31
N PRO A 58 7.43 8.76 -10.52
CA PRO A 58 8.04 9.98 -10.03
C PRO A 58 9.29 9.70 -9.18
N PRO A 59 10.12 10.73 -8.92
CA PRO A 59 11.22 10.62 -7.96
C PRO A 59 10.80 9.94 -6.64
N PRO A 60 11.66 9.12 -6.02
CA PRO A 60 11.35 8.55 -4.72
C PRO A 60 11.06 9.64 -3.69
N PRO A 61 9.90 9.60 -2.99
CA PRO A 61 9.58 10.58 -1.97
C PRO A 61 10.51 10.41 -0.76
N LYS A 62 10.76 11.51 -0.05
CA LYS A 62 11.54 11.47 1.21
C LYS A 62 10.61 11.07 2.35
N LEU A 63 10.93 9.97 3.04
CA LEU A 63 10.20 9.54 4.23
C LEU A 63 10.68 10.33 5.45
N ASN A 64 9.74 10.93 6.18
CA ASN A 64 10.04 11.55 7.47
C ASN A 64 10.10 10.50 8.60
N ALA A 65 10.39 10.92 9.83
CA ALA A 65 10.50 10.01 10.96
C ALA A 65 9.17 9.26 11.24
N PHE A 66 8.05 9.97 11.18
CA PHE A 66 6.74 9.40 11.46
C PHE A 66 6.28 8.41 10.38
N ASP A 67 6.59 8.68 9.11
CA ASP A 67 6.39 7.75 8.00
C ASP A 67 7.05 6.39 8.28
N ASN A 68 8.32 6.43 8.70
CA ASN A 68 9.07 5.22 9.01
C ASN A 68 8.48 4.45 10.20
N GLU A 69 7.95 5.15 11.21
CA GLU A 69 7.28 4.51 12.34
C GLU A 69 5.93 3.88 11.96
N VAL A 70 5.16 4.50 11.06
CA VAL A 70 3.94 3.92 10.48
C VAL A 70 4.28 2.67 9.67
N LEU A 71 5.33 2.71 8.83
CA LEU A 71 5.78 1.52 8.09
C LEU A 71 6.25 0.40 9.00
N LYS A 72 6.91 0.74 10.11
CA LYS A 72 7.31 -0.23 11.14
C LYS A 72 6.08 -0.85 11.82
N ALA A 73 5.06 -0.06 12.13
CA ALA A 73 3.80 -0.56 12.68
C ALA A 73 3.08 -1.50 11.69
N CYS A 74 3.09 -1.17 10.39
CA CYS A 74 2.50 -1.99 9.34
C CYS A 74 3.19 -3.34 9.11
N GLY A 75 4.47 -3.49 9.45
CA GLY A 75 5.20 -4.75 9.27
C GLY A 75 5.22 -5.23 7.81
N SER A 76 5.06 -6.53 7.58
CA SER A 76 5.03 -7.11 6.23
C SER A 76 3.70 -6.82 5.51
N ILE A 77 3.66 -6.86 4.18
CA ILE A 77 2.41 -6.70 3.41
C ILE A 77 1.35 -7.73 3.84
N GLY A 78 0.10 -7.26 4.06
CA GLY A 78 -0.99 -8.09 4.57
C GLY A 78 -0.91 -8.42 6.06
N SER A 79 -0.01 -7.81 6.83
CA SER A 79 0.00 -7.94 8.30
C SER A 79 -1.10 -7.09 8.93
N ASN A 80 -1.60 -7.55 10.08
CA ASN A 80 -2.52 -6.77 10.91
C ASN A 80 -1.74 -5.88 11.89
N VAL A 81 -2.30 -4.71 12.19
CA VAL A 81 -1.79 -3.77 13.19
C VAL A 81 -2.67 -3.85 14.43
N ASN A 82 -2.07 -4.01 15.60
CA ASN A 82 -2.80 -4.03 16.85
C ASN A 82 -3.21 -2.59 17.26
N PRO A 83 -4.45 -2.34 17.70
CA PRO A 83 -4.88 -1.03 18.22
C PRO A 83 -3.97 -0.44 19.31
N ASN A 84 -3.37 -1.29 20.16
CA ASN A 84 -2.41 -0.84 21.17
C ASN A 84 -1.07 -0.39 20.57
N GLN A 85 -0.63 -0.97 19.44
CA GLN A 85 0.54 -0.48 18.72
C GLN A 85 0.28 0.93 18.18
N PHE A 86 -0.93 1.19 17.65
CA PHE A 86 -1.32 2.53 17.22
C PHE A 86 -1.38 3.54 18.36
N LYS A 87 -1.92 3.15 19.52
CA LYS A 87 -1.89 4.01 20.72
C LYS A 87 -0.45 4.33 21.13
N ASN A 88 0.43 3.34 21.12
CA ASN A 88 1.84 3.53 21.47
C ASN A 88 2.54 4.44 20.45
N LEU A 89 2.28 4.25 19.15
CA LEU A 89 2.77 5.09 18.07
C LEU A 89 2.40 6.57 18.30
N LEU A 90 1.12 6.86 18.56
CA LEU A 90 0.68 8.24 18.80
C LEU A 90 1.11 8.78 20.16
N SER A 91 1.31 7.92 21.17
CA SER A 91 1.86 8.34 22.46
C SER A 91 3.35 8.69 22.37
N ALA A 92 4.10 7.99 21.51
CA ALA A 92 5.48 8.30 21.19
C ALA A 92 5.63 9.55 20.28
N ASN A 93 4.57 9.91 19.56
CA ASN A 93 4.51 11.08 18.68
C ASN A 93 3.43 12.07 19.12
N PRO A 94 3.58 12.71 20.30
CA PRO A 94 2.56 13.59 20.85
C PRO A 94 2.20 14.74 19.92
N GLN A 95 3.15 15.24 19.12
CA GLN A 95 2.93 16.31 18.14
C GLN A 95 1.92 15.91 17.04
N VAL A 96 1.93 14.64 16.61
CA VAL A 96 0.96 14.13 15.62
C VAL A 96 -0.42 14.06 16.24
N LEU A 97 -0.52 13.52 17.45
CA LEU A 97 -1.78 13.45 18.19
C LEU A 97 -2.38 14.85 18.43
N ASP A 98 -1.55 15.82 18.78
CA ASP A 98 -1.97 17.20 19.01
C ASP A 98 -2.47 17.87 17.71
N LYS A 99 -1.82 17.63 16.56
CA LYS A 99 -2.31 18.09 15.24
C LYS A 99 -3.67 17.51 14.88
N ILE A 100 -3.86 16.20 15.07
CA ILE A 100 -5.16 15.54 14.83
C ILE A 100 -6.23 16.12 15.77
N GLN A 101 -5.88 16.32 17.04
CA GLN A 101 -6.78 16.89 18.03
C GLN A 101 -7.18 18.33 17.68
N GLN A 102 -6.23 19.17 17.24
CA GLN A 102 -6.50 20.52 16.77
C GLN A 102 -7.40 20.52 15.52
N ALA A 103 -7.10 19.67 14.54
CA ALA A 103 -7.84 19.59 13.27
C ALA A 103 -9.31 19.15 13.44
N THR A 104 -9.64 18.50 14.55
CA THR A 104 -10.98 17.96 14.85
C THR A 104 -11.74 18.78 15.90
N GLY A 105 -11.17 19.90 16.36
CA GLY A 105 -11.78 20.75 17.39
C GLY A 105 -11.71 20.15 18.80
N GLY A 106 -10.78 19.22 19.05
CA GLY A 106 -10.50 18.67 20.38
C GLY A 106 -11.26 17.41 20.76
N GLU A 107 -12.24 16.98 19.96
CA GLU A 107 -13.10 15.83 20.28
C GLU A 107 -13.62 15.10 19.03
N LEU A 108 -13.63 13.77 19.09
CA LEU A 108 -14.27 12.90 18.09
C LEU A 108 -15.66 12.44 18.54
N ARG A 109 -15.90 12.44 19.85
CA ARG A 109 -17.21 12.19 20.47
C ARG A 109 -17.54 13.34 21.41
N ALA A 110 -18.79 13.79 21.39
CA ALA A 110 -19.22 14.95 22.14
C ALA A 110 -18.83 14.86 23.63
N GLY A 111 -18.17 15.89 24.14
CA GLY A 111 -17.76 15.99 25.55
C GLY A 111 -16.52 15.17 25.94
N ARG A 112 -15.98 14.33 25.04
CA ARG A 112 -14.80 13.49 25.30
C ARG A 112 -13.51 14.17 24.84
N ARG A 113 -13.10 15.22 25.55
CA ARG A 113 -11.95 16.09 25.20
C ARG A 113 -10.62 15.73 25.87
N ARG A 114 -10.64 14.92 26.94
CA ARG A 114 -9.40 14.52 27.62
C ARG A 114 -8.50 13.77 26.64
N LYS A 115 -7.18 14.01 26.68
CA LYS A 115 -6.22 13.40 25.72
C LYS A 115 -6.33 11.88 25.64
N SER A 116 -6.53 11.21 26.78
CA SER A 116 -6.75 9.75 26.84
C SER A 116 -8.08 9.30 26.19
N ASP A 117 -9.15 10.06 26.38
CA ASP A 117 -10.45 9.78 25.77
C ASP A 117 -10.39 10.01 24.25
N PHE A 118 -9.73 11.09 23.82
CA PHE A 118 -9.51 11.40 22.43
C PHE A 118 -8.69 10.31 21.73
N LEU A 119 -7.57 9.87 22.32
CA LEU A 119 -6.74 8.78 21.77
C LEU A 119 -7.53 7.47 21.66
N GLN A 120 -8.38 7.15 22.65
CA GLN A 120 -9.24 5.98 22.60
C GLN A 120 -10.28 6.09 21.48
N ASP A 121 -10.92 7.25 21.34
CA ASP A 121 -11.92 7.48 20.29
C ASP A 121 -11.29 7.46 18.90
N LEU A 122 -10.11 8.07 18.75
CA LEU A 122 -9.30 8.03 17.54
C LEU A 122 -8.94 6.59 17.16
N THR A 123 -8.45 5.81 18.13
CA THR A 123 -8.16 4.39 17.91
C THR A 123 -9.41 3.63 17.46
N ASN A 124 -10.56 3.88 18.08
CA ASN A 124 -11.80 3.19 17.73
C ASN A 124 -12.24 3.46 16.28
N ILE A 125 -12.20 4.72 15.83
CA ILE A 125 -12.66 5.08 14.49
C ILE A 125 -11.72 4.56 13.39
N TRP A 126 -10.43 4.42 13.68
CA TRP A 126 -9.44 3.91 12.72
C TRP A 126 -9.39 2.39 12.64
N PHE A 127 -9.73 1.68 13.72
CA PHE A 127 -9.55 0.22 13.80
C PHE A 127 -10.85 -0.57 13.68
N LYS A 128 -12.03 0.00 13.98
CA LYS A 128 -13.29 -0.75 13.90
C LYS A 128 -13.54 -1.33 12.51
N ASN A 129 -13.22 -0.59 11.45
CA ASN A 129 -13.32 -1.03 10.05
C ASN A 129 -11.95 -1.13 9.36
N LYS A 130 -10.88 -1.35 10.14
CA LYS A 130 -9.52 -1.53 9.63
C LYS A 130 -8.97 -0.40 8.75
N GLY A 131 -9.51 0.81 8.85
CA GLY A 131 -9.07 1.94 8.03
C GLY A 131 -7.56 2.20 8.10
N PHE A 132 -6.92 1.99 9.26
CA PHE A 132 -5.47 2.16 9.39
C PHE A 132 -4.70 1.16 8.53
N GLU A 133 -5.04 -0.12 8.64
CA GLU A 133 -4.40 -1.20 7.87
C GLU A 133 -4.64 -1.01 6.38
N HIS A 134 -5.89 -0.73 6.00
CA HIS A 134 -6.29 -0.53 4.63
C HIS A 134 -5.52 0.63 3.98
N ILE A 135 -5.56 1.82 4.59
CA ILE A 135 -4.97 3.04 4.01
C ILE A 135 -3.43 2.96 3.98
N PHE A 136 -2.79 2.56 5.09
CA PHE A 136 -1.33 2.65 5.22
C PHE A 136 -0.58 1.36 4.87
N CYS A 137 -1.12 0.20 5.25
CA CYS A 137 -0.37 -1.04 5.23
C CYS A 137 -0.62 -1.88 3.97
N GLY A 138 -1.82 -1.76 3.39
CA GLY A 138 -2.28 -2.59 2.28
C GLY A 138 -2.64 -4.01 2.74
N GLU A 139 -3.70 -4.54 2.17
CA GLU A 139 -4.24 -5.87 2.46
C GLU A 139 -4.08 -6.79 1.25
N ILE A 140 -3.92 -8.09 1.49
CA ILE A 140 -3.92 -9.12 0.44
C ILE A 140 -5.15 -9.99 0.64
N TYR A 141 -6.15 -9.83 -0.21
CA TYR A 141 -7.38 -10.64 -0.11
C TYR A 141 -7.25 -11.92 -0.94
N ASN A 142 -6.74 -11.82 -2.16
CA ASN A 142 -6.44 -12.96 -3.02
C ASN A 142 -5.35 -12.58 -4.04
N GLU A 143 -5.13 -13.42 -5.05
CA GLU A 143 -4.09 -13.23 -6.08
C GLU A 143 -4.34 -12.04 -7.04
N ASN A 144 -5.58 -11.55 -7.13
CA ASN A 144 -5.98 -10.45 -8.01
C ASN A 144 -6.65 -9.29 -7.25
N ASP A 145 -6.46 -9.21 -5.93
CA ASP A 145 -7.17 -8.26 -5.09
C ASP A 145 -6.30 -7.79 -3.93
N ILE A 146 -5.89 -6.53 -4.01
CA ILE A 146 -5.14 -5.83 -2.98
C ILE A 146 -6.10 -4.81 -2.35
N GLY A 147 -6.28 -4.86 -1.04
CA GLY A 147 -7.05 -3.85 -0.32
C GLY A 147 -6.20 -2.61 -0.04
N GLY A 148 -6.74 -1.43 -0.31
CA GLY A 148 -6.17 -0.16 0.15
C GLY A 148 -4.86 0.22 -0.55
N LEU A 149 -3.76 0.36 0.21
CA LEU A 149 -2.43 0.76 -0.29
C LEU A 149 -2.43 2.20 -0.83
N HIS A 150 -2.71 3.17 0.04
CA HIS A 150 -2.90 4.59 -0.33
C HIS A 150 -1.82 5.54 0.19
N PHE A 151 -0.81 5.00 0.87
CA PHE A 151 0.32 5.73 1.41
C PHE A 151 1.59 5.49 0.57
N TYR A 152 2.17 6.57 0.00
CA TYR A 152 3.35 6.46 -0.87
C TYR A 152 4.53 5.75 -0.18
N GLY A 153 4.67 5.90 1.14
CA GLY A 153 5.77 5.29 1.88
C GLY A 153 5.72 3.78 1.81
N ARG A 154 4.52 3.20 1.71
CA ARG A 154 4.33 1.76 1.57
C ARG A 154 4.78 1.26 0.21
N TYR A 155 4.50 2.00 -0.87
CA TYR A 155 5.03 1.67 -2.20
C TYR A 155 6.55 1.68 -2.20
N LEU A 156 7.15 2.75 -1.64
CA LEU A 156 8.61 2.90 -1.61
C LEU A 156 9.27 1.77 -0.79
N GLN A 157 8.69 1.42 0.36
CA GLN A 157 9.16 0.31 1.17
C GLN A 157 9.15 -1.02 0.40
N LEU A 158 8.04 -1.35 -0.25
CA LEU A 158 7.89 -2.61 -0.97
C LEU A 158 8.79 -2.67 -2.22
N GLN A 159 8.96 -1.55 -2.91
CA GLN A 159 9.94 -1.43 -4.00
C GLN A 159 11.37 -1.66 -3.50
N ASN A 160 11.77 -1.01 -2.40
CA ASN A 160 13.12 -1.14 -1.87
C ASN A 160 13.42 -2.55 -1.34
N GLN A 161 12.38 -3.30 -0.94
CA GLN A 161 12.47 -4.72 -0.60
C GLN A 161 12.58 -5.61 -1.84
N GLY A 162 12.42 -5.07 -3.05
CA GLY A 162 12.46 -5.84 -4.30
C GLY A 162 11.22 -6.72 -4.51
N ILE A 163 10.13 -6.47 -3.78
CA ILE A 163 8.94 -7.33 -3.81
C ILE A 163 7.72 -6.68 -4.43
N ALA A 164 7.74 -5.39 -4.79
CA ALA A 164 6.63 -4.79 -5.51
C ALA A 164 7.07 -3.80 -6.59
N GLY A 165 6.21 -3.66 -7.60
CA GLY A 165 6.40 -2.72 -8.70
C GLY A 165 5.12 -2.48 -9.49
N ARG A 166 5.21 -1.61 -10.49
CA ARG A 166 4.13 -1.31 -11.43
C ARG A 166 3.74 -2.56 -12.21
N LEU A 167 2.44 -2.75 -12.39
CA LEU A 167 1.89 -3.74 -13.31
C LEU A 167 2.16 -3.28 -14.77
N PRO A 168 2.85 -4.08 -15.61
CA PRO A 168 3.06 -3.74 -17.00
C PRO A 168 1.74 -3.69 -17.80
N ASN A 169 1.73 -2.95 -18.91
CA ASN A 169 0.63 -2.89 -19.88
C ASN A 169 -0.73 -2.46 -19.28
N ASN A 170 -0.72 -1.56 -18.29
CA ASN A 170 -1.92 -1.11 -17.57
C ASN A 170 -2.38 0.33 -17.94
N SER A 171 -1.84 0.92 -19.00
CA SER A 171 -2.02 2.34 -19.36
C SER A 171 -3.46 2.84 -19.35
N GLN A 172 -4.43 2.02 -19.75
CA GLN A 172 -5.85 2.41 -19.80
C GLN A 172 -6.49 2.66 -18.42
N ARG A 173 -5.87 2.16 -17.34
CA ARG A 173 -6.33 2.32 -15.95
C ARG A 173 -5.45 3.28 -15.15
N GLU A 174 -4.38 3.77 -15.76
CA GLU A 174 -3.44 4.68 -15.11
C GLU A 174 -3.96 6.11 -15.14
N GLU A 175 -3.94 6.77 -13.99
CA GLU A 175 -4.36 8.16 -13.85
C GLU A 175 -3.28 8.96 -13.14
N VAL A 176 -2.84 10.06 -13.75
CA VAL A 176 -1.71 10.83 -13.24
C VAL A 176 -2.05 12.32 -13.24
N ILE A 177 -1.90 12.93 -12.06
CA ILE A 177 -1.73 14.38 -11.92
C ILE A 177 -0.28 14.59 -11.48
N PRO A 178 0.63 15.03 -12.38
CA PRO A 178 2.06 15.05 -12.10
C PRO A 178 2.43 15.79 -10.80
N GLY A 179 3.18 15.10 -9.95
CA GLY A 179 3.60 15.57 -8.64
C GLY A 179 2.47 15.68 -7.61
N VAL A 180 1.31 15.04 -7.84
CA VAL A 180 0.15 15.13 -6.94
C VAL A 180 -0.54 13.78 -6.74
N ILE A 181 -1.06 13.15 -7.80
CA ILE A 181 -1.82 11.89 -7.74
C ILE A 181 -1.23 10.90 -8.74
N TYR A 182 -1.02 9.67 -8.28
CA TYR A 182 -0.57 8.57 -9.11
C TYR A 182 -1.44 7.35 -8.84
N THR A 183 -2.20 6.94 -9.85
CA THR A 183 -3.01 5.72 -9.87
C THR A 183 -2.44 4.79 -10.92
N MET A 184 -2.12 3.56 -10.52
CA MET A 184 -1.47 2.57 -11.36
C MET A 184 -1.85 1.14 -10.97
N GLY A 185 -1.51 0.20 -11.83
CA GLY A 185 -1.57 -1.22 -11.47
C GLY A 185 -0.33 -1.60 -10.66
N VAL A 186 -0.49 -2.56 -9.77
CA VAL A 186 0.52 -3.00 -8.80
C VAL A 186 0.71 -4.50 -8.92
N GLU A 187 1.96 -4.94 -8.86
CA GLU A 187 2.35 -6.33 -8.70
C GLU A 187 3.17 -6.50 -7.42
N ILE A 188 2.84 -7.50 -6.59
CA ILE A 188 3.53 -7.82 -5.33
C ILE A 188 3.95 -9.30 -5.33
N LYS A 189 5.25 -9.56 -5.23
CA LYS A 189 5.84 -10.87 -4.95
C LYS A 189 5.67 -11.17 -3.45
N GLN A 190 4.96 -12.24 -3.10
CA GLN A 190 4.79 -12.68 -1.72
C GLN A 190 5.12 -14.17 -1.60
N GLY A 191 6.34 -14.48 -1.17
CA GLY A 191 6.86 -15.85 -1.24
C GLY A 191 6.86 -16.34 -2.69
N ASN A 192 6.21 -17.48 -2.95
CA ASN A 192 6.13 -18.07 -4.28
C ASN A 192 4.95 -17.58 -5.12
N ARG A 193 4.10 -16.69 -4.58
CA ARG A 193 2.96 -16.14 -5.31
C ARG A 193 3.21 -14.71 -5.75
N VAL A 194 2.54 -14.33 -6.84
CA VAL A 194 2.48 -12.95 -7.32
C VAL A 194 1.04 -12.49 -7.20
N VAL A 195 0.82 -11.42 -6.44
CA VAL A 195 -0.49 -10.79 -6.26
C VAL A 195 -0.53 -9.53 -7.12
N ARG A 196 -1.65 -9.31 -7.82
CA ARG A 196 -1.82 -8.16 -8.72
C ARG A 196 -3.08 -7.40 -8.41
N ASP A 197 -3.07 -6.12 -8.71
CA ASP A 197 -4.28 -5.31 -8.80
C ASP A 197 -4.08 -4.28 -9.91
N VAL A 198 -5.14 -4.03 -10.68
CA VAL A 198 -5.07 -3.12 -11.83
C VAL A 198 -5.21 -1.66 -11.44
N ILE A 199 -5.62 -1.37 -10.20
CA ILE A 199 -5.87 0.01 -9.76
C ILE A 199 -5.56 0.22 -8.27
N LYS A 200 -4.49 0.97 -8.03
CA LYS A 200 -4.13 1.50 -6.71
C LYS A 200 -3.59 2.91 -6.86
N GLY A 201 -4.02 3.79 -5.96
CA GLY A 201 -3.69 5.20 -6.00
C GLY A 201 -3.09 5.69 -4.69
N TYR A 202 -2.10 6.57 -4.78
CA TYR A 202 -1.53 7.29 -3.64
C TYR A 202 -1.34 8.78 -3.96
N GLY A 203 -1.29 9.58 -2.91
CA GLY A 203 -1.09 11.02 -3.00
C GLY A 203 0.39 11.29 -2.83
N TYR A 204 1.04 11.86 -3.84
CA TYR A 204 2.49 12.13 -3.79
C TYR A 204 2.85 13.25 -2.81
N LEU A 205 1.87 14.06 -2.42
CA LEU A 205 2.00 15.16 -1.47
C LEU A 205 1.38 14.85 -0.10
N SER A 206 1.18 13.57 0.25
CA SER A 206 0.54 13.19 1.52
C SER A 206 1.37 12.17 2.28
N ASN A 207 2.14 12.67 3.25
CA ASN A 207 2.84 11.83 4.21
C ASN A 207 1.86 11.21 5.22
N ALA A 208 2.36 10.32 6.08
CA ALA A 208 1.47 9.56 6.96
C ALA A 208 0.75 10.43 8.01
N GLU A 209 1.39 11.50 8.49
CA GLU A 209 0.77 12.46 9.42
C GLU A 209 -0.39 13.19 8.75
N GLU A 210 -0.18 13.68 7.53
CA GLU A 210 -1.19 14.40 6.75
C GLU A 210 -2.41 13.53 6.46
N ILE A 211 -2.20 12.28 6.03
CA ILE A 211 -3.29 11.31 5.82
C ILE A 211 -4.07 11.08 7.11
N LEU A 212 -3.40 10.89 8.26
CA LEU A 212 -4.07 10.71 9.55
C LEU A 212 -4.92 11.93 9.91
N VAL A 213 -4.37 13.13 9.74
CA VAL A 213 -5.06 14.39 10.05
C VAL A 213 -6.27 14.58 9.14
N ASP A 214 -6.10 14.48 7.82
CA ASP A 214 -7.15 14.78 6.86
C ASP A 214 -8.26 13.72 6.85
N ALA A 215 -7.94 12.43 6.92
CA ALA A 215 -8.96 11.40 7.01
C ALA A 215 -9.77 11.52 8.32
N THR A 216 -9.12 11.87 9.44
CA THR A 216 -9.82 12.11 10.71
C THR A 216 -10.67 13.38 10.65
N LYS A 217 -10.20 14.43 9.98
CA LYS A 217 -10.97 15.65 9.75
C LYS A 217 -12.18 15.40 8.85
N ALA A 218 -12.04 14.61 7.79
CA ALA A 218 -13.14 14.16 6.94
C ALA A 218 -14.18 13.35 7.73
N PHE A 219 -13.71 12.45 8.62
CA PHE A 219 -14.57 11.71 9.54
C PHE A 219 -15.39 12.64 10.44
N LYS A 220 -14.76 13.66 11.02
CA LYS A 220 -15.44 14.66 11.86
C LYS A 220 -16.43 15.49 11.06
N LEU A 221 -16.04 15.92 9.86
CA LEU A 221 -16.87 16.72 8.95
C LEU A 221 -18.14 15.98 8.54
N GLN A 222 -18.09 14.67 8.27
CA GLN A 222 -19.28 13.88 7.95
C GLN A 222 -20.28 13.74 9.12
N GLY A 223 -19.88 14.02 10.36
CA GLY A 223 -20.77 13.90 11.51
C GLY A 223 -21.27 12.48 11.72
N ASN A 224 -22.56 12.24 11.48
CA ASN A 224 -23.19 10.91 11.54
C ASN A 224 -23.55 10.32 10.17
N LEU A 225 -23.21 11.03 9.08
CA LEU A 225 -23.46 10.54 7.72
C LEU A 225 -22.53 9.37 7.41
N GLU A 226 -23.09 8.31 6.83
CA GLU A 226 -22.35 7.14 6.37
C GLU A 226 -22.19 7.17 4.85
N GLY A 227 -21.19 6.46 4.33
CA GLY A 227 -20.90 6.34 2.90
C GLY A 227 -19.69 7.16 2.43
N ALA A 228 -19.56 7.25 1.10
CA ALA A 228 -18.45 7.92 0.45
C ALA A 228 -18.71 9.41 0.21
N CYS A 229 -17.68 10.25 0.34
CA CYS A 229 -17.70 11.64 -0.08
C CYS A 229 -16.32 12.11 -0.57
N ILE A 230 -16.33 13.18 -1.34
CA ILE A 230 -15.12 13.85 -1.82
C ILE A 230 -14.66 14.85 -0.76
N TYR A 231 -13.42 14.69 -0.29
CA TYR A 231 -12.71 15.65 0.57
C TYR A 231 -11.57 16.27 -0.24
N ASN A 232 -11.50 17.60 -0.26
CA ASN A 232 -10.42 18.31 -0.94
C ASN A 232 -9.26 18.51 0.03
N THR A 233 -8.19 17.76 -0.19
CA THR A 233 -6.93 17.84 0.55
C THR A 233 -6.14 19.02 0.08
N ARG A 234 -5.55 19.77 1.02
CA ARG A 234 -4.66 20.87 0.70
C ARG A 234 -3.31 20.57 1.32
N ASP A 235 -2.32 20.37 0.47
CA ASP A 235 -0.93 20.23 0.91
C ASP A 235 -0.44 21.58 1.47
N ALA A 236 0.15 21.52 2.66
CA ALA A 236 0.60 22.71 3.37
C ALA A 236 1.88 23.30 2.76
N GLU A 237 2.73 22.47 2.15
CA GLU A 237 4.02 22.90 1.60
C GLU A 237 3.87 23.57 0.24
N THR A 238 3.15 22.94 -0.69
CA THR A 238 2.96 23.46 -2.05
C THR A 238 1.72 24.33 -2.19
N GLY A 239 0.79 24.27 -1.22
CA GLY A 239 -0.50 24.95 -1.30
C GLY A 239 -1.48 24.34 -2.31
N LYS A 240 -1.09 23.27 -3.01
CA LYS A 240 -1.93 22.59 -3.99
C LYS A 240 -3.10 21.90 -3.30
N THR A 241 -4.26 21.95 -3.96
CA THR A 241 -5.45 21.24 -3.54
C THR A 241 -5.72 20.10 -4.51
N PHE A 242 -6.06 18.92 -3.98
CA PHE A 242 -6.42 17.77 -4.79
C PHE A 242 -7.53 16.95 -4.12
N PRO A 243 -8.39 16.31 -4.92
CA PRO A 243 -9.50 15.56 -4.39
C PRO A 243 -9.06 14.20 -3.82
N THR A 244 -9.71 13.83 -2.72
CA THR A 244 -9.63 12.52 -2.09
C THR A 244 -11.02 11.97 -1.84
N ILE A 245 -11.17 10.66 -1.89
CA ILE A 245 -12.39 9.95 -1.52
C ILE A 245 -12.23 9.49 -0.07
N PHE A 246 -13.14 9.93 0.78
CA PHE A 246 -13.27 9.45 2.15
C PHE A 246 -14.50 8.54 2.25
N VAL A 247 -14.35 7.40 2.92
CA VAL A 247 -15.45 6.46 3.16
C VAL A 247 -15.57 6.14 4.63
N ARG A 248 -16.80 6.25 5.13
CA ARG A 248 -17.18 5.91 6.49
C ARG A 248 -18.30 4.90 6.52
N LYS A 249 -18.25 4.00 7.49
CA LYS A 249 -19.34 3.07 7.81
C LYS A 249 -19.37 2.83 9.31
N GLU A 250 -20.56 2.70 9.89
CA GLU A 250 -20.75 2.32 11.30
C GLU A 250 -19.91 3.16 12.27
N ASN A 251 -19.86 4.48 12.06
CA ASN A 251 -19.06 5.41 12.86
C ASN A 251 -17.56 5.08 12.88
N ALA A 252 -17.02 4.57 11.77
CA ALA A 252 -15.60 4.28 11.60
C ALA A 252 -15.11 4.51 10.16
N ILE A 253 -13.83 4.79 10.03
CA ILE A 253 -13.13 5.03 8.76
C ILE A 253 -12.93 3.68 8.06
N ILE A 254 -13.34 3.59 6.80
CA ILE A 254 -13.03 2.45 5.93
C ILE A 254 -11.78 2.76 5.10
N THR A 255 -11.80 3.87 4.35
CA THR A 255 -10.71 4.22 3.45
C THR A 255 -10.66 5.72 3.21
N TYR A 256 -9.51 6.17 2.75
CA TYR A 256 -9.18 7.53 2.37
C TYR A 256 -8.07 7.46 1.32
N TYR A 257 -8.34 7.96 0.11
CA TYR A 257 -7.40 7.87 -1.01
C TYR A 257 -7.60 9.00 -2.01
N PRO A 258 -6.55 9.44 -2.73
CA PRO A 258 -6.72 10.40 -3.81
C PRO A 258 -7.28 9.75 -5.07
N ASP A 259 -8.05 10.52 -5.83
CA ASP A 259 -8.67 10.10 -7.07
C ASP A 259 -8.50 11.24 -8.08
N ALA A 260 -7.98 10.98 -9.28
CA ALA A 260 -7.77 12.03 -10.27
C ALA A 260 -9.07 12.44 -10.97
N THR A 261 -10.08 11.57 -10.96
CA THR A 261 -11.37 11.76 -11.64
C THR A 261 -12.56 11.47 -10.71
N PRO A 262 -12.59 12.09 -9.50
CA PRO A 262 -13.58 11.76 -8.49
C PRO A 262 -14.99 12.08 -8.96
N SER A 263 -15.94 11.25 -8.57
CA SER A 263 -17.38 11.52 -8.77
C SER A 263 -18.16 11.28 -7.49
N GLY A 264 -19.17 12.12 -7.24
CA GLY A 264 -20.01 12.02 -6.05
C GLY A 264 -20.17 13.35 -5.31
N LYS A 265 -20.63 13.25 -4.06
CA LYS A 265 -20.94 14.41 -3.21
C LYS A 265 -19.72 14.82 -2.39
N GLN A 266 -19.58 16.12 -2.13
CA GLN A 266 -18.58 16.64 -1.21
C GLN A 266 -18.88 16.22 0.23
N CYS A 267 -17.82 16.03 1.03
CA CYS A 267 -17.95 15.85 2.46
C CYS A 267 -18.52 17.13 3.08
N LYS A 268 -19.53 16.98 3.94
CA LYS A 268 -20.20 18.10 4.60
C LYS A 268 -20.76 17.66 5.94
N THR A 269 -20.94 18.63 6.82
CA THR A 269 -21.68 18.46 8.06
C THR A 269 -23.14 18.20 7.73
N SER A 270 -23.72 17.18 8.38
CA SER A 270 -25.17 16.97 8.46
C SER A 270 -25.86 18.16 9.12
#